data_AF-A0A7F8QLW8-F1
#
_entry.id   AF-A0A7F8QLW8-F1
#
_cell.length_a   1.000
_cell.length_b   1.000
_cell.length_c   1.000
_cell.angle_alpha   90.00
_cell.angle_beta   90.00
_cell.angle_gamma   90.00
#
_symmetry.space_group_name_H-M   'P 1'
#
loop_
_entity.id
_entity.type
_entity.pdbx_description
1 polymer ?
#
loop_
_entity_poly.entity_id
_entity_poly.type
_entity_poly.pdbx_seq_one_letter_code
_entity_poly.pdbx_strand_id
1 'polypeptide(L)'
;MEEQIDPHKEVIDRMTDLSMLRLFETYLEGCPQLVLQLYTFLEHGQANFSQYAAIMVSCCAISWSTVDYQVALRKSLPDKNLLNGYCPKFTYLFYKLFTLLSWMLSVVLLLFLNVKIALFLLLFLWFLGILWAFKKQTQFCASISMEFLYRVVVGFILTFTFFNIKGQNTKCPMFCYYIVRVLATVGILVVFWISPVSIFNSDYFMSISITVALTLVLGIIFLIVYYGTFHPNRNEETKPDEIDGKAAQRDCRMKYFLME
;
A
#
# COMPACT_ATOMS: atom_id res chain seq x y z
N MET A 1 -32.88 -16.73 -20.43
CA MET A 1 -33.20 -15.88 -19.28
C MET A 1 -32.02 -14.95 -19.13
N GLU A 2 -32.09 -13.78 -19.78
CA GLU A 2 -31.03 -12.77 -19.72
C GLU A 2 -30.93 -12.30 -18.28
N GLU A 3 -29.77 -12.55 -17.67
CA GLU A 3 -29.41 -12.02 -16.37
C GLU A 3 -29.36 -10.50 -16.52
N GLN A 4 -30.39 -9.81 -16.02
CA GLN A 4 -30.50 -8.36 -16.14
C GLN A 4 -29.36 -7.73 -15.33
N ILE A 5 -28.26 -7.40 -16.00
CA ILE A 5 -27.08 -6.79 -15.40
C ILE A 5 -27.53 -5.50 -14.73
N ASP A 6 -27.39 -5.42 -13.41
CA ASP A 6 -27.72 -4.22 -12.64
C ASP A 6 -26.81 -3.06 -13.12
N PRO A 7 -27.36 -2.03 -13.77
CA PRO A 7 -26.57 -0.92 -14.30
C PRO A 7 -25.79 -0.20 -13.19
N HIS A 8 -26.26 -0.25 -11.95
CA HIS A 8 -25.57 0.34 -10.81
C HIS A 8 -24.29 -0.46 -10.46
N LYS A 9 -24.32 -1.79 -10.58
CA LYS A 9 -23.17 -2.66 -10.36
C LYS A 9 -22.10 -2.47 -11.44
N GLU A 10 -22.51 -2.37 -12.70
CA GLU A 10 -21.58 -2.11 -13.82
C GLU A 10 -20.82 -0.77 -13.63
N VAL A 11 -21.51 0.27 -13.17
CA VAL A 11 -20.89 1.57 -12.87
C VAL A 11 -19.87 1.45 -11.73
N ILE A 12 -20.18 0.70 -10.67
CA ILE A 12 -19.26 0.49 -9.54
C ILE A 12 -18.00 -0.28 -9.98
N ASP A 13 -18.16 -1.32 -10.81
CA ASP A 13 -17.04 -2.12 -11.31
C ASP A 13 -16.13 -1.28 -12.20
N ARG A 14 -16.69 -0.51 -13.15
CA ARG A 14 -15.91 0.42 -13.98
C ARG A 14 -15.17 1.48 -13.15
N MET A 15 -15.81 2.02 -12.11
CA MET A 15 -15.16 2.98 -11.21
C MET A 15 -14.02 2.35 -10.42
N THR A 16 -14.13 1.06 -10.10
CA THR A 16 -13.07 0.30 -9.43
C THR A 16 -11.86 0.10 -10.35
N ASP A 17 -12.10 -0.29 -11.60
CA ASP A 17 -11.04 -0.44 -12.60
C ASP A 17 -10.34 0.88 -12.89
N LEU A 18 -11.09 1.98 -13.02
CA LEU A 18 -10.51 3.31 -13.20
C LEU A 18 -9.66 3.73 -12.00
N SER A 19 -10.14 3.46 -10.78
CA SER A 19 -9.39 3.76 -9.55
C SER A 19 -8.11 2.93 -9.46
N MET A 20 -8.14 1.70 -9.96
CA MET A 20 -6.99 0.81 -10.03
C MET A 20 -5.95 1.26 -11.05
N LEU A 21 -6.37 1.68 -12.24
CA LEU A 21 -5.46 2.24 -13.25
C LEU A 21 -4.81 3.54 -12.75
N ARG A 22 -5.59 4.41 -12.11
CA ARG A 22 -5.06 5.63 -11.49
C ARG A 22 -4.05 5.30 -10.40
N LEU A 23 -4.32 4.27 -9.58
CA LEU A 23 -3.35 3.79 -8.59
C LEU A 23 -2.05 3.34 -9.27
N PHE A 24 -2.12 2.57 -10.35
CA PHE A 24 -0.94 2.10 -11.07
C PHE A 24 -0.11 3.24 -11.63
N GLU A 25 -0.75 4.18 -12.34
CA GLU A 25 -0.14 5.40 -12.83
C GLU A 25 0.56 6.16 -11.70
N THR A 26 -0.17 6.42 -10.61
CA THR A 26 0.34 7.21 -9.49
C THR A 26 1.53 6.55 -8.79
N TYR A 27 1.60 5.21 -8.73
CA TYR A 27 2.76 4.52 -8.15
C TYR A 27 3.92 4.36 -9.13
N LEU A 28 3.65 3.99 -10.38
CA LEU A 28 4.68 3.77 -11.40
C LEU A 28 5.39 5.07 -11.80
N GLU A 29 4.66 6.18 -11.86
CA GLU A 29 5.20 7.50 -12.18
C GLU A 29 5.50 8.31 -10.92
N GLY A 30 4.50 8.44 -10.04
CA GLY A 30 4.58 9.34 -8.89
C GLY A 30 5.59 8.91 -7.82
N CYS A 31 5.80 7.61 -7.56
CA CYS A 31 6.82 7.20 -6.59
C CYS A 31 8.25 7.52 -7.07
N PRO A 32 8.70 7.11 -8.27
CA PRO A 32 10.01 7.53 -8.77
C PRO A 32 10.18 9.05 -8.81
N GLN A 33 9.17 9.78 -9.24
CA GLN A 33 9.19 11.25 -9.24
C GLN A 33 9.35 11.82 -7.83
N LEU A 34 8.66 11.26 -6.83
CA LEU A 34 8.81 11.66 -5.43
C LEU A 34 10.21 11.36 -4.88
N VAL A 35 10.85 10.23 -5.26
CA VAL A 35 12.26 9.97 -4.91
C VAL A 35 13.16 11.08 -5.43
N LEU A 36 12.99 11.46 -6.71
CA LEU A 36 13.79 12.52 -7.32
C LEU A 36 13.55 13.88 -6.66
N GLN A 37 12.29 14.24 -6.41
CA GLN A 37 11.93 15.49 -5.71
C GLN A 37 12.56 15.56 -4.32
N LEU A 38 12.52 14.46 -3.56
CA LEU A 38 13.16 14.37 -2.24
C LEU A 38 14.68 14.43 -2.34
N TYR A 39 15.28 13.77 -3.33
CA TYR A 39 16.73 13.82 -3.57
C TYR A 39 17.20 15.25 -3.83
N THR A 40 16.59 15.94 -4.80
CA THR A 40 16.92 17.33 -5.13
C THR A 40 16.71 18.27 -3.94
N PHE A 41 15.63 18.06 -3.17
CA PHE A 41 15.35 18.83 -1.96
C PHE A 41 16.45 18.66 -0.90
N LEU A 42 16.92 17.44 -0.69
CA LEU A 42 18.00 17.17 0.28
C LEU A 42 19.38 17.61 -0.22
N GLU A 43 19.62 17.57 -1.53
CA GLU A 43 20.89 17.99 -2.15
C GLU A 43 21.10 19.50 -2.07
N HIS A 44 20.05 20.29 -2.33
CA HIS A 44 20.18 21.76 -2.45
C HIS A 44 20.20 22.47 -1.09
N GLY A 45 19.67 21.87 -0.01
CA GLY A 45 19.71 22.41 1.36
C GLY A 45 18.97 23.74 1.60
N GLN A 46 18.58 24.47 0.55
CA GLN A 46 17.80 25.70 0.58
C GLN A 46 16.37 25.41 0.15
N ALA A 47 15.50 25.16 1.12
CA ALA A 47 14.11 24.83 0.87
C ALA A 47 13.28 26.07 0.53
N ASN A 48 12.90 26.20 -0.74
CA ASN A 48 11.77 27.06 -1.09
C ASN A 48 10.49 26.42 -0.52
N PHE A 49 9.65 27.19 0.17
CA PHE A 49 8.36 26.71 0.70
C PHE A 49 7.53 25.97 -0.36
N SER A 50 7.62 26.42 -1.62
CA SER A 50 6.98 25.78 -2.78
C SER A 50 7.48 24.34 -3.04
N GLN A 51 8.76 24.04 -2.88
CA GLN A 51 9.29 22.68 -3.08
C GLN A 51 8.80 21.72 -1.98
N TYR A 52 8.83 22.17 -0.73
CA TYR A 52 8.27 21.40 0.38
C TYR A 52 6.77 21.12 0.17
N ALA A 53 6.01 22.15 -0.21
CA ALA A 53 4.59 21.99 -0.53
C ALA A 53 4.36 21.00 -1.68
N ALA A 54 5.18 21.04 -2.73
CA ALA A 54 5.07 20.12 -3.86
C ALA A 54 5.33 18.65 -3.45
N ILE A 55 6.34 18.40 -2.62
CA ILE A 55 6.65 17.06 -2.07
C ILE A 55 5.48 16.55 -1.23
N MET A 56 4.93 17.41 -0.36
CA MET A 56 3.79 17.05 0.47
C MET A 56 2.53 16.74 -0.36
N VAL A 57 2.25 17.54 -1.38
CA VAL A 57 1.14 17.29 -2.31
C VAL A 57 1.32 15.97 -3.05
N SER A 58 2.53 15.70 -3.57
CA SER A 58 2.85 14.43 -4.25
C SER A 58 2.65 13.21 -3.33
N CYS A 59 3.18 13.27 -2.10
CA CYS A 59 3.01 12.22 -1.11
C CYS A 59 1.54 11.99 -0.71
N CYS A 60 0.78 13.09 -0.55
CA CYS A 60 -0.66 13.03 -0.29
C CYS A 60 -1.42 12.39 -1.47
N ALA A 61 -1.10 12.77 -2.71
CA ALA A 61 -1.76 12.23 -3.91
C ALA A 61 -1.54 10.71 -4.04
N ILE A 62 -0.31 10.23 -3.84
CA ILE A 62 0.01 8.79 -3.87
C ILE A 62 -0.76 8.04 -2.78
N SER A 63 -0.78 8.58 -1.56
CA SER A 63 -1.49 7.97 -0.44
C SER A 63 -3.00 7.96 -0.67
N TRP A 64 -3.55 9.05 -1.20
CA TRP A 64 -4.97 9.22 -1.48
C TRP A 64 -5.45 8.26 -2.57
N SER A 65 -4.68 8.07 -3.66
CA SER A 65 -4.99 7.09 -4.70
C SER A 65 -5.16 5.67 -4.13
N THR A 66 -4.39 5.34 -3.09
CA THR A 66 -4.48 4.06 -2.39
C THR A 66 -5.78 3.94 -1.59
N VAL A 67 -6.21 5.02 -0.95
CA VAL A 67 -7.48 5.06 -0.21
C VAL A 67 -8.65 4.95 -1.17
N ASP A 68 -8.63 5.72 -2.26
CA ASP A 68 -9.67 5.70 -3.29
C ASP A 68 -9.85 4.30 -3.88
N TYR A 69 -8.75 3.64 -4.26
CA TYR A 69 -8.79 2.26 -4.73
C TYR A 69 -9.37 1.31 -3.67
N GLN A 70 -8.95 1.41 -2.41
CA GLN A 70 -9.49 0.54 -1.35
C GLN A 70 -10.99 0.76 -1.09
N VAL A 71 -11.46 1.99 -1.20
CA VAL A 71 -12.88 2.32 -1.09
C VAL A 71 -13.65 1.78 -2.30
N ALA A 72 -13.15 1.95 -3.51
CA ALA A 72 -13.78 1.44 -4.74
C ALA A 72 -13.84 -0.09 -4.74
N LEU A 73 -12.72 -0.76 -4.43
CA LEU A 73 -12.63 -2.22 -4.34
C LEU A 73 -13.58 -2.82 -3.30
N ARG A 74 -13.80 -2.15 -2.16
CA ARG A 74 -14.78 -2.63 -1.17
C ARG A 74 -16.21 -2.39 -1.60
N LYS A 75 -16.48 -1.41 -2.46
CA LYS A 75 -17.82 -1.18 -3.02
C LYS A 75 -18.18 -2.20 -4.10
N SER A 76 -17.21 -2.67 -4.89
CA SER A 76 -17.46 -3.69 -5.92
C SER A 76 -17.67 -5.10 -5.35
N LEU A 77 -17.08 -5.39 -4.18
CA LEU A 77 -17.18 -6.70 -3.54
C LEU A 77 -18.42 -6.78 -2.61
N PRO A 78 -19.47 -7.56 -2.96
CA PRO A 78 -20.70 -7.64 -2.17
C PRO A 78 -20.47 -8.27 -0.78
N ASP A 79 -19.47 -9.14 -0.64
CA ASP A 79 -19.15 -9.86 0.60
C ASP A 79 -18.23 -9.07 1.55
N LYS A 80 -17.93 -7.79 1.25
CA LYS A 80 -17.02 -6.99 2.08
C LYS A 80 -17.71 -5.78 2.69
N ASN A 81 -17.48 -5.63 3.99
CA ASN A 81 -17.89 -4.43 4.71
C ASN A 81 -17.24 -3.17 4.12
N LEU A 82 -18.11 -2.19 3.83
CA LEU A 82 -17.72 -0.86 3.37
C LEU A 82 -16.89 -0.14 4.44
N LEU A 83 -15.95 0.70 3.98
CA LEU A 83 -15.27 1.67 4.85
C LEU A 83 -16.23 2.82 5.14
N ASN A 84 -17.14 2.62 6.10
CA ASN A 84 -18.14 3.60 6.45
C ASN A 84 -17.57 4.64 7.42
N GLY A 85 -17.75 5.93 7.10
CA GLY A 85 -17.28 7.06 7.90
C GLY A 85 -15.94 7.67 7.47
N TYR A 86 -15.71 8.91 7.91
CA TYR A 86 -14.51 9.68 7.61
C TYR A 86 -13.29 9.19 8.42
N CYS A 87 -13.48 8.78 9.68
CA CYS A 87 -12.37 8.39 10.56
C CYS A 87 -11.55 7.20 10.04
N PRO A 88 -12.13 6.07 9.59
CA PRO A 88 -11.36 4.96 9.02
C PRO A 88 -10.56 5.37 7.78
N LYS A 89 -11.12 6.24 6.93
CA LYS A 89 -10.47 6.72 5.70
C LYS A 89 -9.28 7.61 6.02
N PHE A 90 -9.43 8.55 6.95
CA PHE A 90 -8.34 9.43 7.37
C PHE A 90 -7.24 8.65 8.10
N THR A 91 -7.58 7.73 9.00
CA THR A 91 -6.57 6.87 9.65
C THR A 91 -5.81 6.03 8.63
N TYR A 92 -6.50 5.47 7.63
CA TYR A 92 -5.86 4.72 6.54
C TYR A 92 -4.95 5.60 5.68
N LEU A 93 -5.39 6.82 5.37
CA LEU A 93 -4.61 7.81 4.64
C LEU A 93 -3.31 8.15 5.37
N PHE A 94 -3.39 8.51 6.66
CA PHE A 94 -2.21 8.85 7.45
C PHE A 94 -1.25 7.67 7.61
N TYR A 95 -1.78 6.46 7.80
CA TYR A 95 -0.99 5.23 7.77
C TYR A 95 -0.19 5.10 6.47
N LYS A 96 -0.85 5.23 5.31
CA LYS A 96 -0.18 5.12 4.01
C LYS A 96 0.80 6.25 3.77
N LEU A 97 0.45 7.47 4.15
CA LEU A 97 1.29 8.66 4.01
C LEU A 97 2.57 8.54 4.81
N PHE A 98 2.49 8.25 6.10
CA PHE A 98 3.67 8.21 6.96
C PHE A 98 4.59 7.01 6.65
N THR A 99 4.00 5.84 6.33
CA THR A 99 4.81 4.66 5.93
C THR A 99 5.48 4.83 4.56
N LEU A 100 4.84 5.56 3.63
CA LEU A 100 5.45 5.94 2.36
C LEU A 100 6.57 6.94 2.59
N LEU A 101 6.27 8.08 3.25
CA LEU A 101 7.23 9.16 3.46
C LEU A 101 8.52 8.69 4.16
N SER A 102 8.40 7.91 5.24
CA SER A 102 9.55 7.34 5.96
C SER A 102 10.43 6.50 5.04
N TRP A 103 9.82 5.68 4.20
CA TRP A 103 10.55 4.83 3.26
C TRP A 103 11.21 5.62 2.14
N MET A 104 10.50 6.57 1.54
CA MET A 104 11.03 7.37 0.44
C MET A 104 12.26 8.16 0.90
N LEU A 105 12.18 8.78 2.08
CA LEU A 105 13.33 9.42 2.69
C LEU A 105 14.49 8.44 2.91
N SER A 106 14.20 7.24 3.42
CA SER A 106 15.24 6.21 3.64
C SER A 106 15.92 5.77 2.34
N VAL A 107 15.14 5.56 1.27
CA VAL A 107 15.69 5.24 -0.06
C VAL A 107 16.58 6.38 -0.57
N VAL A 108 16.17 7.62 -0.37
CA VAL A 108 16.97 8.80 -0.75
C VAL A 108 18.26 8.88 0.07
N LEU A 109 18.22 8.63 1.38
CA LEU A 109 19.43 8.56 2.21
C LEU A 109 20.40 7.48 1.70
N LEU A 110 19.88 6.32 1.30
CA LEU A 110 20.68 5.25 0.72
C LEU A 110 21.25 5.65 -0.65
N LEU A 111 20.53 6.43 -1.46
CA LEU A 111 21.02 6.98 -2.72
C LEU A 111 22.23 7.91 -2.51
N PHE A 112 22.19 8.77 -1.48
CA PHE A 112 23.33 9.62 -1.11
C PHE A 112 24.54 8.82 -0.65
N LEU A 113 24.32 7.69 0.02
CA LEU A 113 25.41 6.82 0.45
C LEU A 113 26.04 6.08 -0.74
N ASN A 114 25.23 5.37 -1.52
CA ASN A 114 25.69 4.63 -2.69
C ASN A 114 24.52 4.26 -3.62
N VAL A 115 24.49 4.90 -4.79
CA VAL A 115 23.48 4.66 -5.83
C VAL A 115 23.39 3.18 -6.24
N LYS A 116 24.51 2.48 -6.37
CA LYS A 116 24.51 1.06 -6.79
C LYS A 116 23.82 0.18 -5.75
N ILE A 117 24.07 0.42 -4.46
CA ILE A 117 23.45 -0.32 -3.37
C ILE A 117 21.94 0.00 -3.29
N ALA A 118 21.57 1.26 -3.43
CA ALA A 118 20.16 1.68 -3.46
C ALA A 118 19.38 1.02 -4.60
N LEU A 119 19.92 1.06 -5.82
CA LEU A 119 19.31 0.42 -6.99
C LEU A 119 19.23 -1.10 -6.83
N PHE A 120 20.30 -1.73 -6.33
CA PHE A 120 20.29 -3.16 -6.04
C PHE A 120 19.20 -3.54 -5.03
N LEU A 121 19.05 -2.78 -3.94
CA LEU A 121 18.00 -3.00 -2.94
C LEU A 121 16.60 -2.87 -3.55
N LEU A 122 16.34 -1.81 -4.33
CA LEU A 122 15.04 -1.60 -4.97
C LEU A 122 14.71 -2.72 -5.97
N LEU A 123 15.67 -3.12 -6.81
CA LEU A 123 15.51 -4.24 -7.75
C LEU A 123 15.27 -5.56 -7.02
N PHE A 124 16.00 -5.81 -5.93
CA PHE A 124 15.82 -7.00 -5.12
C PHE A 124 14.43 -7.05 -4.48
N LEU A 125 13.96 -5.94 -3.90
CA LEU A 125 12.61 -5.84 -3.35
C LEU A 125 11.55 -6.01 -4.44
N TRP A 126 11.78 -5.47 -5.63
CA TRP A 126 10.87 -5.62 -6.76
C TRP A 126 10.74 -7.09 -7.17
N PHE A 127 11.86 -7.78 -7.32
CA PHE A 127 11.88 -9.20 -7.63
C PHE A 127 11.17 -10.03 -6.56
N LEU A 128 11.41 -9.75 -5.27
CA LEU A 128 10.67 -10.39 -4.18
C LEU A 128 9.16 -10.10 -4.25
N GLY A 129 8.77 -8.88 -4.59
CA GLY A 129 7.37 -8.49 -4.78
C GLY A 129 6.71 -9.26 -5.92
N ILE A 130 7.42 -9.45 -7.04
CA ILE A 130 6.95 -10.27 -8.17
C ILE A 130 6.78 -11.73 -7.74
N LEU A 131 7.80 -12.34 -7.12
CA LEU A 131 7.72 -13.71 -6.61
C LEU A 131 6.56 -13.89 -5.63
N TRP A 132 6.33 -12.89 -4.78
CA TRP A 132 5.20 -12.88 -3.87
C TRP A 132 3.86 -12.87 -4.61
N ALA A 133 3.71 -12.02 -5.63
CA ALA A 133 2.51 -11.95 -6.47
C ALA A 133 2.24 -13.30 -7.18
N PHE A 134 3.29 -13.96 -7.70
CA PHE A 134 3.18 -15.30 -8.27
C PHE A 134 2.75 -16.35 -7.24
N LYS A 135 3.37 -16.37 -6.06
CA LYS A 135 3.00 -17.30 -4.98
C LYS A 135 1.55 -17.10 -4.54
N LYS A 136 1.06 -15.86 -4.59
CA LYS A 136 -0.32 -15.54 -4.26
C LYS A 136 -1.32 -15.97 -5.33
N GLN A 137 -0.91 -16.44 -6.52
CA GLN A 137 -1.81 -17.00 -7.55
C GLN A 137 -3.00 -16.07 -7.81
N THR A 138 -2.71 -14.85 -8.28
CA THR A 138 -3.73 -13.87 -8.63
C THR A 138 -4.44 -14.29 -9.92
N GLN A 139 -5.74 -14.02 -10.00
CA GLN A 139 -6.58 -14.28 -11.18
C GLN A 139 -7.41 -13.02 -11.42
N PHE A 140 -6.71 -11.92 -11.74
CA PHE A 140 -7.35 -10.62 -11.94
C PHE A 140 -7.71 -10.41 -13.41
N CYS A 141 -6.83 -10.81 -14.33
CA CYS A 141 -7.07 -10.67 -15.77
C CYS A 141 -7.47 -11.99 -16.42
N ALA A 142 -8.34 -11.93 -17.44
CA ALA A 142 -8.72 -13.09 -18.25
C ALA A 142 -7.58 -13.62 -19.13
N SER A 143 -6.68 -12.73 -19.59
CA SER A 143 -5.52 -13.09 -20.41
C SER A 143 -4.29 -13.34 -19.55
N ILE A 144 -3.57 -14.44 -19.83
CA ILE A 144 -2.32 -14.82 -19.15
C ILE A 144 -1.27 -13.70 -19.26
N SER A 145 -1.18 -13.04 -20.43
CA SER A 145 -0.23 -11.94 -20.64
C SER A 145 -0.55 -10.72 -19.78
N MET A 146 -1.84 -10.39 -19.65
CA MET A 146 -2.28 -9.26 -18.83
C MET A 146 -2.13 -9.56 -17.34
N GLU A 147 -2.37 -10.81 -16.94
CA GLU A 147 -2.14 -11.27 -15.57
C GLU A 147 -0.66 -11.23 -15.20
N PHE A 148 0.23 -11.56 -16.14
CA PHE A 148 1.68 -11.41 -15.96
C PHE A 148 2.05 -9.93 -15.74
N LEU A 149 1.59 -9.02 -16.61
CA LEU A 149 1.84 -7.58 -16.48
C LEU A 149 1.31 -7.04 -15.15
N TYR A 150 0.10 -7.43 -14.77
CA TYR A 150 -0.49 -7.09 -13.48
C TYR A 150 0.43 -7.48 -12.31
N ARG A 151 0.95 -8.71 -12.30
CA ARG A 151 1.86 -9.17 -11.24
C ARG A 151 3.17 -8.40 -11.20
N VAL A 152 3.70 -8.00 -12.36
CA VAL A 152 4.91 -7.15 -12.47
C VAL A 152 4.66 -5.77 -11.85
N VAL A 153 3.54 -5.13 -12.20
CA VAL A 153 3.13 -3.81 -11.68
C VAL A 153 2.86 -3.89 -10.17
N VAL A 154 2.15 -4.92 -9.72
CA VAL A 154 1.91 -5.13 -8.28
C VAL A 154 3.20 -5.38 -7.51
N GLY A 155 4.13 -6.15 -8.08
CA GLY A 155 5.46 -6.33 -7.52
C GLY A 155 6.18 -5.00 -7.35
N PHE A 156 6.03 -4.08 -8.31
CA PHE A 156 6.60 -2.73 -8.24
C PHE A 156 5.93 -1.91 -7.13
N ILE A 157 4.60 -1.93 -7.04
CA ILE A 157 3.89 -1.23 -5.95
C ILE A 157 4.35 -1.75 -4.57
N LEU A 158 4.59 -3.06 -4.46
CA LEU A 158 5.09 -3.69 -3.23
C LEU A 158 6.48 -3.21 -2.79
N THR A 159 7.29 -2.59 -3.67
CA THR A 159 8.54 -1.95 -3.21
C THR A 159 8.27 -0.68 -2.42
N PHE A 160 7.13 -0.01 -2.67
CA PHE A 160 6.77 1.28 -2.07
C PHE A 160 5.73 1.17 -0.97
N THR A 161 4.74 0.29 -1.08
CA THR A 161 3.72 0.12 -0.05
C THR A 161 3.20 -1.31 0.00
N PHE A 162 2.70 -1.73 1.17
CA PHE A 162 1.95 -2.97 1.24
C PHE A 162 0.66 -2.85 0.44
N PHE A 163 0.54 -3.64 -0.63
CA PHE A 163 -0.65 -3.70 -1.47
C PHE A 163 -1.33 -5.06 -1.32
N ASN A 164 -2.59 -5.08 -0.89
CA ASN A 164 -3.33 -6.31 -0.68
C ASN A 164 -3.93 -6.82 -2.00
N ILE A 165 -3.19 -7.71 -2.65
CA ILE A 165 -3.50 -8.23 -3.99
C ILE A 165 -4.73 -9.16 -4.02
N LYS A 166 -5.02 -9.87 -2.92
CA LYS A 166 -6.08 -10.90 -2.88
C LYS A 166 -7.29 -10.52 -2.03
N GLY A 167 -7.20 -9.46 -1.24
CA GLY A 167 -8.30 -9.01 -0.40
C GLY A 167 -8.67 -9.94 0.76
N GLN A 168 -8.01 -11.09 0.96
CA GLN A 168 -8.33 -12.10 1.99
C GLN A 168 -7.28 -12.11 3.12
N ASN A 169 -7.62 -12.66 4.30
CA ASN A 169 -6.77 -12.83 5.50
C ASN A 169 -5.29 -12.45 5.36
N THR A 170 -4.99 -11.16 5.53
CA THR A 170 -3.65 -10.59 5.32
C THR A 170 -2.83 -10.39 6.58
N LYS A 171 -3.31 -10.77 7.77
CA LYS A 171 -2.66 -10.46 9.06
C LYS A 171 -1.17 -10.88 9.06
N CYS A 172 -0.88 -12.15 8.78
CA CYS A 172 0.50 -12.66 8.76
C CYS A 172 1.37 -12.09 7.60
N PRO A 173 0.92 -12.10 6.33
CA PRO A 173 1.60 -11.41 5.23
C PRO A 173 1.97 -9.94 5.51
N MET A 174 1.03 -9.20 6.06
CA MET A 174 1.20 -7.78 6.37
C MET A 174 2.21 -7.57 7.49
N PHE A 175 2.11 -8.38 8.55
CA PHE A 175 3.06 -8.34 9.66
C PHE A 175 4.48 -8.62 9.18
N CYS A 176 4.68 -9.67 8.37
CA CYS A 176 5.98 -9.98 7.78
C CYS A 176 6.52 -8.82 6.92
N TYR A 177 5.67 -8.25 6.04
CA TYR A 177 6.03 -7.10 5.22
C TYR A 177 6.49 -5.91 6.07
N TYR A 178 5.73 -5.54 7.10
CA TYR A 178 6.05 -4.37 7.92
C TYR A 178 7.26 -4.60 8.82
N ILE A 179 7.51 -5.82 9.29
CA ILE A 179 8.77 -6.16 9.97
C ILE A 179 9.96 -5.95 9.05
N VAL A 180 9.94 -6.56 7.85
CA VAL A 180 11.04 -6.41 6.88
C VAL A 180 11.24 -4.93 6.54
N ARG A 181 10.14 -4.18 6.39
CA ARG A 181 10.17 -2.76 6.09
C ARG A 181 10.80 -1.92 7.20
N VAL A 182 10.43 -2.17 8.46
CA VAL A 182 11.00 -1.50 9.63
C VAL A 182 12.47 -1.85 9.76
N LEU A 183 12.84 -3.13 9.64
CA LEU A 183 14.24 -3.56 9.70
C LEU A 183 15.09 -2.94 8.59
N ALA A 184 14.59 -2.88 7.36
CA ALA A 184 15.28 -2.23 6.25
C ALA A 184 15.46 -0.73 6.50
N THR A 185 14.41 -0.04 6.98
CA THR A 185 14.44 1.40 7.29
C THR A 185 15.44 1.71 8.40
N VAL A 186 15.38 0.96 9.51
CA VAL A 186 16.32 1.10 10.64
C VAL A 186 17.74 0.74 10.21
N GLY A 187 17.91 -0.32 9.42
CA GLY A 187 19.21 -0.72 8.88
C GLY A 187 19.84 0.36 8.01
N ILE A 188 19.06 0.98 7.13
CA ILE A 188 19.53 2.12 6.32
C ILE A 188 19.95 3.28 7.23
N LEU A 189 19.12 3.65 8.22
CA LEU A 189 19.48 4.70 9.17
C LEU A 189 20.78 4.37 9.92
N VAL A 190 20.93 3.16 10.44
CA VAL A 190 22.15 2.73 11.14
C VAL A 190 23.38 2.83 10.24
N VAL A 191 23.31 2.32 9.01
CA VAL A 191 24.41 2.41 8.04
C VAL A 191 24.73 3.87 7.74
N PHE A 192 23.72 4.70 7.55
CA PHE A 192 23.86 6.13 7.26
C PHE A 192 24.50 6.91 8.44
N TRP A 193 24.25 6.47 9.68
CA TRP A 193 24.89 7.01 10.89
C TRP A 193 26.34 6.55 11.07
N ILE A 194 26.66 5.32 10.70
CA ILE A 194 28.03 4.79 10.77
C ILE A 194 28.90 5.37 9.65
N SER A 195 28.28 5.66 8.49
CA SER A 195 28.94 6.18 7.29
C SER A 195 28.39 7.57 6.94
N PRO A 196 28.71 8.61 7.73
CA PRO A 196 28.21 9.95 7.48
C PRO A 196 28.72 10.47 6.13
N VAL A 197 27.80 11.01 5.33
CA VAL A 197 28.11 11.59 4.02
C VAL A 197 28.49 13.06 4.21
N SER A 198 29.61 13.50 3.64
CA SER A 198 30.17 14.86 3.81
C SER A 198 29.27 16.01 3.34
N ILE A 199 28.20 15.70 2.61
CA ILE A 199 27.20 16.66 2.11
C ILE A 199 26.32 17.19 3.26
N PHE A 200 26.10 16.39 4.31
CA PHE A 200 25.21 16.76 5.41
C PHE A 200 25.95 17.38 6.59
N ASN A 201 25.59 18.62 6.94
CA ASN A 201 25.97 19.21 8.23
C ASN A 201 25.32 18.43 9.38
N SER A 202 25.97 18.41 10.55
CA SER A 202 25.50 17.67 11.74
C SER A 202 24.04 17.97 12.10
N ASP A 203 23.63 19.24 12.09
CA ASP A 203 22.26 19.64 12.45
C ASP A 203 21.23 19.18 11.41
N TYR A 204 21.58 19.29 10.13
CA TYR A 204 20.72 18.87 9.03
C TYR A 204 20.55 17.34 8.99
N PHE A 205 21.65 16.63 9.23
CA PHE A 205 21.69 15.18 9.40
C PHE A 205 20.78 14.70 10.54
N MET A 206 20.84 15.36 11.70
CA MET A 206 19.97 15.07 12.84
C MET A 206 18.50 15.28 12.49
N SER A 207 18.18 16.41 11.84
CA SER A 207 16.81 16.75 11.45
C SER A 207 16.18 15.72 10.52
N ILE A 208 16.91 15.27 9.50
CA ILE A 208 16.43 14.24 8.57
C ILE A 208 16.24 12.91 9.29
N SER A 209 17.22 12.48 10.10
CA SER A 209 17.13 11.24 10.87
C SER A 209 15.91 11.21 11.80
N ILE A 210 15.66 12.32 12.52
CA ILE A 210 14.48 12.48 13.39
C ILE A 210 13.20 12.41 12.55
N THR A 211 13.17 13.06 11.39
CA THR A 211 12.00 13.04 10.50
C THR A 211 11.69 11.62 10.01
N VAL A 212 12.70 10.85 9.59
CA VAL A 212 12.53 9.46 9.16
C VAL A 212 12.02 8.58 10.30
N ALA A 213 12.60 8.71 11.49
CA ALA A 213 12.20 7.94 12.66
C ALA A 213 10.78 8.30 13.11
N LEU A 214 10.45 9.59 13.18
CA LEU A 214 9.12 10.07 13.59
C LEU A 214 8.04 9.61 12.62
N THR A 215 8.27 9.74 11.30
CA THR A 215 7.32 9.27 10.28
C THR A 215 7.20 7.75 10.29
N LEU A 216 8.26 7.00 10.56
CA LEU A 216 8.17 5.54 10.74
C LEU A 216 7.26 5.19 11.91
N VAL A 217 7.53 5.77 13.09
CA VAL A 217 6.78 5.49 14.32
C VAL A 217 5.31 5.87 14.16
N LEU A 218 5.03 7.07 13.64
CA LEU A 218 3.66 7.51 13.35
C LEU A 218 2.98 6.55 12.36
N GLY A 219 3.66 6.14 11.29
CA GLY A 219 3.14 5.19 10.32
C GLY A 219 2.74 3.85 10.94
N ILE A 220 3.55 3.33 11.88
CA ILE A 220 3.25 2.10 12.62
C ILE A 220 2.10 2.31 13.62
N ILE A 221 2.04 3.45 14.32
CA ILE A 221 0.93 3.77 15.21
C ILE A 221 -0.39 3.81 14.42
N PHE A 222 -0.44 4.54 13.30
CA PHE A 222 -1.63 4.61 12.45
C PHE A 222 -1.97 3.24 11.82
N LEU A 223 -0.98 2.40 11.48
CA LEU A 223 -1.21 1.02 11.06
C LEU A 223 -1.92 0.22 12.16
N ILE A 224 -1.39 0.25 13.38
CA ILE A 224 -1.95 -0.48 14.54
C ILE A 224 -3.34 0.03 14.86
N VAL A 225 -3.55 1.35 14.88
CA VAL A 225 -4.86 1.95 15.11
C VAL A 225 -5.84 1.54 14.01
N TYR A 226 -5.46 1.65 12.74
CA TYR A 226 -6.35 1.26 11.64
C TYR A 226 -6.75 -0.21 11.71
N TYR A 227 -5.78 -1.13 11.85
CA TYR A 227 -6.08 -2.56 11.90
C TYR A 227 -6.69 -3.02 13.23
N GLY A 228 -6.37 -2.31 14.32
CA GLY A 228 -6.82 -2.59 15.66
C GLY A 228 -8.24 -2.12 15.91
N THR A 229 -8.65 -0.92 15.45
CA THR A 229 -9.95 -0.32 15.79
C THR A 229 -10.87 -0.09 14.59
N PHE A 230 -10.33 0.27 13.43
CA PHE A 230 -11.12 0.75 12.29
C PHE A 230 -11.28 -0.26 11.14
N HIS A 231 -10.57 -1.39 11.17
CA HIS A 231 -10.62 -2.36 10.07
C HIS A 231 -11.98 -3.08 10.04
N PRO A 232 -12.73 -3.02 8.91
CA PRO A 232 -14.12 -3.47 8.87
C PRO A 232 -14.35 -4.95 9.21
N ASN A 233 -13.36 -5.83 8.97
CA ASN A 233 -13.50 -7.26 9.32
C ASN A 233 -13.37 -7.56 10.82
N ARG A 234 -13.03 -6.57 11.67
CA ARG A 234 -13.06 -6.78 13.13
C ARG A 234 -14.49 -7.02 13.62
N ASN A 235 -15.48 -6.37 13.00
CA ASN A 235 -16.88 -6.49 13.42
C ASN A 235 -17.50 -7.86 13.09
N GLU A 236 -16.87 -8.68 12.27
CA GLU A 236 -17.26 -10.08 12.04
C GLU A 236 -16.61 -11.03 13.04
N GLU A 237 -15.34 -10.79 13.43
CA GLU A 237 -14.67 -11.58 14.47
C GLU A 237 -15.25 -11.32 15.88
N THR A 238 -15.91 -10.17 16.12
CA THR A 238 -16.50 -9.80 17.42
C THR A 238 -18.01 -10.04 17.51
N LYS A 239 -18.66 -10.62 16.49
CA LYS A 239 -20.00 -11.18 16.72
C LYS A 239 -19.79 -12.49 17.49
N PRO A 240 -20.18 -12.61 18.77
CA PRO A 240 -20.31 -13.92 19.37
C PRO A 240 -21.26 -14.72 18.47
N ASP A 241 -20.92 -15.98 18.19
CA ASP A 241 -21.80 -16.91 17.51
C ASP A 241 -23.19 -16.78 18.17
N GLU A 242 -24.19 -16.27 17.43
CA GLU A 242 -25.56 -16.44 17.86
C GLU A 242 -25.75 -17.95 18.01
N ILE A 243 -26.05 -18.36 19.24
CA ILE A 243 -26.34 -19.74 19.58
C ILE A 243 -27.58 -20.11 18.77
N ASP A 244 -27.37 -20.74 17.61
CA ASP A 244 -28.43 -21.08 16.67
C ASP A 244 -29.14 -22.36 17.15
N GLY A 245 -29.85 -22.21 18.26
CA GLY A 245 -30.87 -23.14 18.71
C GLY A 245 -32.16 -22.92 17.94
N LYS A 246 -32.18 -23.27 16.64
CA LYS A 246 -33.32 -23.84 15.92
C LYS A 246 -32.93 -24.24 14.51
N ALA A 247 -32.97 -25.55 14.25
CA ALA A 247 -32.73 -26.12 12.94
C ALA A 247 -33.76 -25.60 11.91
N ALA A 248 -33.29 -24.85 10.92
CA ALA A 248 -34.01 -24.59 9.68
C ALA A 248 -33.19 -25.15 8.51
N GLN A 249 -33.86 -26.04 7.80
CA GLN A 249 -33.45 -26.86 6.66
C GLN A 249 -32.50 -26.16 5.68
N ARG A 250 -31.29 -26.71 5.53
CA ARG A 250 -30.32 -26.40 4.46
C ARG A 250 -30.86 -26.92 3.13
N ASP A 251 -31.54 -26.07 2.37
CA ASP A 251 -31.66 -26.29 0.93
C ASP A 251 -30.39 -25.80 0.24
N CYS A 252 -29.57 -26.77 -0.13
CA CYS A 252 -28.31 -26.64 -0.83
C CYS A 252 -28.56 -26.14 -2.27
N ARG A 253 -28.46 -24.84 -2.50
CA ARG A 253 -28.57 -24.22 -3.83
C ARG A 253 -27.24 -24.36 -4.61
N MET A 254 -26.85 -25.60 -4.90
CA MET A 254 -25.76 -25.88 -5.84
C MET A 254 -25.93 -27.29 -6.45
N LYS A 255 -26.97 -27.43 -7.27
CA LYS A 255 -27.09 -28.51 -8.25
C LYS A 255 -27.82 -27.91 -9.44
N TYR A 256 -27.14 -27.87 -10.58
CA TYR A 256 -27.59 -27.73 -11.97
C TYR A 256 -26.60 -26.84 -12.72
N PHE A 257 -25.47 -27.42 -13.11
CA PHE A 257 -24.72 -27.03 -14.32
C PHE A 257 -23.69 -28.12 -14.64
N LEU A 258 -24.19 -29.33 -14.92
CA LEU A 258 -23.53 -30.36 -15.73
C LEU A 258 -24.62 -31.34 -16.17
N MET A 259 -25.23 -31.06 -17.33
CA MET A 259 -25.86 -32.00 -18.26
C MET A 259 -26.43 -31.17 -19.42
N GLU A 260 -25.59 -30.92 -20.42
CA GLU A 260 -25.82 -31.32 -21.82
C GLU A 260 -24.47 -31.36 -22.53
#